data_AF-A0A7J4AD47-F1
#
_entry.id   AF-A0A7J4AD47-F1
#
_cell.length_a   1.000
_cell.length_b   1.000
_cell.length_c   1.000
_cell.angle_alpha   90.00
_cell.angle_beta   90.00
_cell.angle_gamma   90.00
#
_symmetry.space_group_name_H-M   'P 1'
#
loop_
_entity.id
_entity.type
_entity.pdbx_description
1 polymer ?
#
loop_
_entity_poly.entity_id
_entity_poly.type
_entity_poly.pdbx_seq_one_letter_code
_entity_poly.pdbx_strand_id
1 'polypeptide(L)'
;MTLILEVRNDKWKAVIKFVELLYEYLKDNLISIIALPYEITLYDSNVLVVVNKLDRDVSLKVAEAALKVNEQFKSIISYMITTKEDGETIEKFTKIGNINEGS
;
A
#
# COMPACT_ATOMS: atom_id res chain seq x y z
N MET A 1 -0.13 -16.30 -7.60
CA MET A 1 -0.35 -14.89 -7.93
C MET A 1 0.98 -14.32 -8.38
N THR A 2 1.05 -13.77 -9.59
CA THR A 2 2.30 -13.29 -10.19
C THR A 2 2.26 -11.77 -10.19
N LEU A 3 3.28 -11.11 -9.65
CA LEU A 3 3.42 -9.65 -9.67
C LEU A 3 4.40 -9.26 -10.79
N ILE A 4 3.93 -8.59 -11.83
CA ILE A 4 4.77 -8.06 -12.92
C ILE A 4 5.03 -6.57 -12.63
N LEU A 5 6.30 -6.21 -12.39
CA LEU A 5 6.71 -4.85 -12.04
C LEU A 5 7.46 -4.21 -13.22
N GLU A 6 6.95 -3.09 -13.73
CA GLU A 6 7.71 -2.25 -14.64
C GLU A 6 8.74 -1.41 -13.87
N VAL A 7 9.97 -1.92 -13.79
CA VAL A 7 11.08 -1.40 -12.98
C VAL A 7 11.51 0.03 -13.35
N ARG A 8 11.07 0.55 -14.51
CA ARG A 8 11.36 1.94 -14.93
C ARG A 8 10.42 2.98 -14.30
N ASN A 9 9.37 2.57 -13.59
CA ASN A 9 8.39 3.48 -13.01
C ASN A 9 8.73 3.85 -11.54
N ASP A 10 8.82 5.16 -11.26
CA ASP A 10 9.11 5.72 -9.93
C ASP A 10 8.07 5.30 -8.87
N LYS A 11 6.79 5.18 -9.25
CA LYS A 11 5.72 4.75 -8.35
C LYS A 11 5.96 3.35 -7.81
N TRP A 12 6.32 2.40 -8.68
CA TRP A 12 6.55 1.02 -8.24
C TRP A 12 7.79 0.91 -7.36
N LYS A 13 8.83 1.71 -7.61
CA LYS A 13 9.98 1.81 -6.71
C LYS A 13 9.59 2.35 -5.33
N ALA A 14 8.76 3.39 -5.28
CA ALA A 14 8.23 3.93 -4.03
C ALA A 14 7.39 2.88 -3.26
N VAL A 15 6.50 2.16 -3.95
CA VAL A 15 5.70 1.09 -3.35
C VAL A 15 6.57 -0.03 -2.82
N ILE A 16 7.56 -0.50 -3.58
CA ILE A 16 8.49 -1.54 -3.12
C ILE A 16 9.23 -1.07 -1.86
N LYS A 17 9.73 0.17 -1.85
CA LYS A 17 10.43 0.70 -0.67
C LYS A 17 9.51 0.82 0.54
N PHE A 18 8.25 1.21 0.32
CA PHE A 18 7.24 1.26 1.36
C PHE A 18 6.96 -0.13 1.94
N VAL A 19 6.82 -1.15 1.09
CA VAL A 19 6.62 -2.56 1.49
C VAL A 19 7.80 -3.06 2.34
N GLU A 20 9.04 -2.77 1.95
CA GLU A 20 10.24 -3.15 2.72
C GLU A 20 10.20 -2.57 4.14
N LEU A 21 9.93 -1.27 4.28
CA LEU A 21 9.86 -0.61 5.59
C LEU A 21 8.73 -1.18 6.45
N LEU A 22 7.56 -1.40 5.86
CA LEU A 22 6.42 -1.95 6.60
C LEU A 22 6.66 -3.38 7.07
N TYR A 23 7.34 -4.20 6.26
CA TYR A 23 7.72 -5.55 6.64
C TYR A 23 8.63 -5.54 7.89
N GLU A 24 9.63 -4.64 7.92
CA GLU A 24 10.52 -4.49 9.07
C GLU A 24 9.80 -3.95 10.33
N TYR A 25 8.93 -2.95 10.17
CA TYR A 25 8.30 -2.23 11.28
C TYR A 25 7.15 -3.02 11.93
N LEU A 26 6.36 -3.73 11.11
CA LEU A 26 5.13 -4.38 11.53
C LEU A 26 5.27 -5.90 11.68
N LYS A 27 6.25 -6.52 11.02
CA LYS A 27 6.52 -7.96 11.08
C LYS A 27 5.22 -8.77 10.87
N ASP A 28 4.91 -9.69 11.77
CA ASP A 28 3.74 -10.58 11.72
C ASP A 28 2.39 -9.83 11.76
N ASN A 29 2.37 -8.53 12.09
CA ASN A 29 1.16 -7.74 12.06
C ASN A 29 0.79 -7.26 10.64
N LEU A 30 1.73 -7.26 9.69
CA LEU A 30 1.45 -6.93 8.29
C LEU A 30 0.84 -8.15 7.58
N ILE A 31 -0.37 -8.00 7.05
CA ILE A 31 -1.09 -9.09 6.38
C ILE A 31 -0.95 -8.98 4.86
N SER A 32 -1.22 -7.80 4.30
CA SER A 32 -1.09 -7.56 2.88
C SER A 32 -0.99 -6.06 2.57
N ILE A 33 -0.50 -5.77 1.36
CA ILE A 33 -0.45 -4.43 0.79
C ILE A 33 -1.10 -4.50 -0.59
N ILE A 34 -2.06 -3.61 -0.86
CA ILE A 34 -2.72 -3.50 -2.16
C ILE A 34 -2.44 -2.10 -2.69
N ALA A 35 -1.59 -2.01 -3.71
CA ALA A 35 -1.27 -0.76 -4.37
C ALA A 35 -2.09 -0.63 -5.66
N LEU A 36 -2.73 0.52 -5.85
CA LEU A 36 -3.52 0.81 -7.04
C LEU A 36 -2.61 1.24 -8.20
N PRO A 37 -3.02 1.02 -9.47
CA PRO A 37 -2.38 1.54 -10.67
C PRO A 37 -2.22 3.07 -10.68
N TYR A 38 -1.42 3.60 -11.61
CA TYR A 38 -1.19 5.04 -11.73
C TYR A 38 -2.52 5.82 -11.94
N GLU A 39 -2.59 7.06 -11.43
CA GLU A 39 -3.76 7.96 -11.48
C GLU A 39 -5.00 7.58 -10.65
N ILE A 40 -5.04 6.38 -10.06
CA ILE A 40 -6.20 5.93 -9.31
C ILE A 40 -5.97 6.06 -7.80
N THR A 41 -6.94 6.66 -7.13
CA THR A 41 -7.07 6.70 -5.68
C THR A 41 -8.45 6.23 -5.26
N LEU A 42 -8.52 5.50 -4.16
CA LEU A 42 -9.76 5.16 -3.48
C LEU A 42 -9.67 5.73 -2.05
N TYR A 43 -10.66 6.53 -1.65
CA TYR A 43 -10.62 7.29 -0.39
C TYR A 43 -9.33 8.12 -0.26
N ASP A 44 -8.98 8.83 -1.33
CA ASP A 44 -7.75 9.63 -1.47
C ASP A 44 -6.44 8.86 -1.27
N SER A 45 -6.50 7.52 -1.23
CA SER A 45 -5.38 6.62 -0.99
C SER A 45 -5.08 5.79 -2.23
N ASN A 46 -3.80 5.65 -2.57
CA ASN A 46 -3.33 4.79 -3.65
C ASN A 46 -2.72 3.48 -3.15
N VAL A 47 -2.59 3.31 -1.82
CA VAL A 47 -2.15 2.07 -1.18
C VAL A 47 -3.08 1.73 -0.02
N LEU A 48 -3.53 0.48 0.07
CA LEU A 48 -4.17 -0.07 1.26
C LEU A 48 -3.17 -0.97 1.99
N VAL A 49 -2.97 -0.69 3.27
CA VAL A 49 -2.20 -1.52 4.20
C VAL A 49 -3.18 -2.32 5.05
N VAL A 50 -3.13 -3.64 4.95
CA VAL A 50 -3.96 -4.55 5.74
C VAL A 50 -3.13 -5.11 6.87
N VAL A 51 -3.61 -4.95 8.10
CA VAL A 51 -2.94 -5.41 9.32
C VAL A 51 -3.80 -6.40 10.12
N ASN A 52 -3.17 -7.18 10.98
CA ASN A 52 -3.88 -8.11 11.86
C ASN A 52 -4.57 -7.37 13.01
N LYS A 53 -3.89 -6.38 13.60
CA LYS A 53 -4.42 -5.48 14.63
C LYS A 53 -4.04 -4.05 14.30
N LEU A 54 -4.99 -3.12 14.48
CA LEU A 54 -4.80 -1.70 14.29
C LEU A 54 -4.78 -0.99 15.64
N ASP A 55 -3.65 -0.37 15.95
CA ASP A 55 -3.47 0.50 17.11
C ASP A 55 -2.65 1.75 16.71
N ARG A 56 -2.44 2.64 17.69
CA ARG A 56 -1.72 3.89 17.46
C ARG A 56 -0.27 3.67 17.04
N ASP A 57 0.40 2.65 17.56
CA ASP A 57 1.80 2.36 17.21
C ASP A 57 1.89 1.92 15.74
N VAL A 58 0.97 1.07 15.30
CA VAL A 58 0.83 0.67 13.89
C VAL A 58 0.59 1.89 13.00
N SER A 59 -0.34 2.77 13.36
CA SER A 59 -0.61 3.98 12.58
C SER A 59 0.61 4.89 12.46
N LEU A 60 1.37 5.07 13.54
CA LEU A 60 2.59 5.88 13.54
C LEU A 60 3.69 5.27 12.67
N LYS A 61 3.89 3.95 12.75
CA LYS A 61 4.88 3.24 11.92
C LYS A 61 4.58 3.32 10.43
N VAL A 62 3.31 3.17 10.06
CA VAL A 62 2.90 3.32 8.65
C VAL A 62 3.09 4.76 8.17
N ALA A 63 2.74 5.75 8.99
CA ALA A 63 2.95 7.16 8.68
C ALA A 63 4.45 7.49 8.49
N GLU A 64 5.31 6.99 9.39
CA GLU A 64 6.75 7.19 9.31
C GLU A 64 7.33 6.55 8.04
N ALA A 65 6.88 5.34 7.68
CA ALA A 65 7.31 4.69 6.44
C ALA A 65 6.88 5.49 5.20
N ALA A 66 5.65 6.00 5.17
CA ALA A 66 5.15 6.79 4.05
C ALA A 66 5.91 8.12 3.91
N LEU A 67 6.18 8.81 5.02
CA LEU A 67 6.98 10.04 5.03
C LEU A 67 8.38 9.79 4.46
N LYS A 68 9.09 8.76 4.96
CA LYS A 68 10.43 8.38 4.49
C LYS A 68 10.47 8.08 3.00
N VAL A 69 9.44 7.43 2.46
CA VAL A 69 9.34 7.15 1.02
C VAL A 69 9.03 8.42 0.24
N ASN A 70 8.08 9.22 0.69
CA ASN A 70 7.67 10.45 -0.01
C ASN A 70 8.77 11.52 -0.05
N GLU A 71 9.75 11.48 0.86
CA GLU A 71 10.96 12.32 0.81
C GLU A 71 11.97 11.84 -0.24
N GLN A 72 11.95 10.56 -0.61
CA GLN A 72 12.95 9.93 -1.49
C GLN A 72 12.50 9.82 -2.95
N PHE A 73 11.20 9.73 -3.19
CA PHE A 73 10.61 9.49 -4.51
C PHE A 73 9.74 10.66 -4.94
N LYS A 74 9.57 10.85 -6.26
CA LYS A 74 8.65 11.87 -6.78
C LYS A 74 7.20 11.43 -6.63
N SER A 75 6.97 10.13 -6.69
CA SER A 75 5.66 9.51 -6.54
C SER A 75 5.26 9.49 -5.07
N ILE A 76 4.09 10.06 -4.78
CA ILE A 76 3.54 10.11 -3.42
C ILE A 76 2.79 8.81 -3.11
N ILE A 77 3.17 8.18 -2.00
CA ILE A 77 2.38 7.16 -1.32
C ILE A 77 1.34 7.87 -0.44
N SER A 78 0.07 7.67 -0.78
CA SER A 78 -1.07 8.03 0.05
C SER A 78 -1.75 6.73 0.49
N TYR A 79 -1.90 6.54 1.80
CA TYR A 79 -2.24 5.24 2.35
C TYR A 79 -3.51 5.26 3.19
N MET A 80 -4.21 4.14 3.15
CA MET A 80 -5.25 3.78 4.11
C MET A 80 -4.81 2.54 4.88
N ILE A 81 -5.14 2.47 6.17
CA ILE A 81 -4.88 1.29 6.99
C ILE A 81 -6.21 0.66 7.33
N THR A 82 -6.32 -0.65 7.16
CA THR A 82 -7.48 -1.42 7.62
C THR A 82 -7.06 -2.72 8.28
N THR A 83 -8.00 -3.37 8.96
CA THR A 83 -7.79 -4.70 9.51
C THR A 83 -8.24 -5.77 8.52
N LYS A 84 -7.75 -7.00 8.67
CA LYS A 84 -8.20 -8.15 7.87
C LYS A 84 -9.70 -8.46 7.96
N GLU A 85 -10.42 -7.88 8.92
CA GLU A 85 -11.86 -8.07 9.13
C GLU A 85 -12.70 -7.17 8.21
N ASP A 86 -12.11 -6.10 7.67
CA ASP A 86 -12.75 -5.17 6.74
C ASP A 86 -12.72 -5.70 5.30
N GLY A 87 -13.50 -6.74 5.06
CA GLY A 87 -13.61 -7.38 3.75
C GLY A 87 -14.10 -6.44 2.65
N GLU A 88 -14.96 -5.46 2.98
CA GLU A 88 -15.54 -4.53 2.02
C GLU A 88 -14.46 -3.62 1.41
N THR A 89 -13.62 -3.00 2.24
CA THR A 89 -12.53 -2.13 1.75
C THR A 89 -11.51 -2.93 0.95
N ILE A 90 -11.14 -4.12 1.44
CA ILE A 90 -10.18 -5.01 0.75
C ILE A 90 -10.71 -5.40 -0.63
N GLU A 91 -11.98 -5.76 -0.74
CA GLU A 91 -12.60 -6.13 -2.01
C GLU A 91 -12.63 -4.96 -3.00
N LYS A 92 -12.97 -3.75 -2.54
CA LYS A 92 -12.97 -2.54 -3.39
C LYS A 92 -11.58 -2.24 -3.94
N PHE A 93 -10.55 -2.21 -3.08
CA PHE A 93 -9.17 -2.00 -3.52
C PHE A 93 -8.70 -3.08 -4.49
N THR A 94 -9.01 -4.35 -4.21
CA THR A 94 -8.62 -5.48 -5.07
C THR A 94 -9.29 -5.40 -6.45
N LYS A 95 -10.59 -5.10 -6.51
CA LYS A 95 -11.31 -4.95 -7.79
C LYS A 95 -10.70 -3.85 -8.64
N ILE A 96 -10.44 -2.67 -8.06
CA ILE A 96 -9.86 -1.54 -8.79
C ILE A 96 -8.44 -1.86 -9.27
N GLY A 97 -7.64 -2.55 -8.43
CA GLY A 97 -6.31 -3.01 -8.81
C GLY A 97 -6.31 -3.90 -10.05
N ASN A 98 -7.25 -4.85 -10.10
CA ASN A 98 -7.33 -5.85 -11.18
C ASN A 98 -7.98 -5.32 -12.48
N ILE A 99 -8.89 -4.34 -12.41
CA ILE A 99 -9.62 -3.83 -13.59
C ILE A 99 -8.67 -3.22 -14.65
N ASN A 100 -7.50 -2.74 -14.25
CA ASN A 100 -6.57 -2.05 -15.16
C ASN A 100 -5.45 -2.94 -15.71
N GLU A 101 -5.43 -4.24 -15.41
CA GLU A 101 -4.53 -5.20 -16.08
C GLU A 101 -5.11 -5.71 -17.41
N GLY A 102 -6.32 -5.29 -17.78
CA GLY A 102 -7.07 -5.81 -18.94
C GLY A 102 -7.68 -4.76 -19.88
N SER A 103 -7.15 -3.53 -19.93
CA SER A 103 -7.59 -2.49 -20.88
C SER A 103 -6.42 -1.96 -21.72
#